data_AF-A0A1H5A205-F1
#
_entry.id   AF-A0A1H5A205-F1
#
_cell.length_a   1.000
_cell.length_b   1.000
_cell.length_c   1.000
_cell.angle_alpha   90.00
_cell.angle_beta   90.00
_cell.angle_gamma   90.00
#
_symmetry.space_group_name_H-M   'P 1'
#
loop_
_entity.id
_entity.type
_entity.pdbx_description
1 polymer ?
#
loop_
_entity_poly.entity_id
_entity_poly.type
_entity_poly.pdbx_seq_one_letter_code
_entity_poly.pdbx_strand_id
1 'polypeptide(L)'
;MAVIISDLDAEIKQRTGEFLAFRRFPDGRAAAVVQFAFTFAIIADVTDVGYTRRWCYSDRMQTLCAFEDWDDYEGRPEGWHREVHTGQRRDDQGNDIGVW
;
A
#
# COMPACT_ATOMS: atom_id res chain seq x y z
N MET A 1 18.34 11.49 -5.97
CA MET A 1 17.79 10.29 -6.63
C MET A 1 17.20 9.46 -5.51
N ALA A 2 15.89 9.21 -5.49
CA ALA A 2 15.28 8.39 -4.44
C ALA A 2 15.75 6.94 -4.59
N VAL A 3 16.07 6.29 -3.47
CA VAL A 3 16.55 4.91 -3.46
C VAL A 3 15.46 4.03 -2.88
N ILE A 4 15.29 2.82 -3.43
CA ILE A 4 14.40 1.83 -2.81
C ILE A 4 14.79 1.70 -1.33
N ILE A 5 13.78 1.71 -0.45
CA ILE A 5 14.00 1.63 1.00
C ILE A 5 14.91 0.45 1.35
N SER A 6 15.84 0.62 2.29
CA SER A 6 16.74 -0.45 2.73
C SER A 6 16.01 -1.46 3.64
N ASP A 7 16.55 -2.68 3.77
CA ASP A 7 15.96 -3.69 4.66
C ASP A 7 16.02 -3.28 6.13
N LEU A 8 17.11 -2.62 6.54
CA LEU A 8 17.27 -2.10 7.89
C LEU A 8 16.21 -1.03 8.19
N ASP A 9 15.97 -0.09 7.26
CA ASP A 9 14.95 0.94 7.44
C ASP A 9 13.54 0.34 7.48
N ALA A 10 13.28 -0.65 6.63
CA ALA A 10 12.00 -1.37 6.63
C ALA A 10 11.78 -2.15 7.93
N GLU A 11 12.83 -2.78 8.48
CA GLU A 11 12.78 -3.45 9.79
C GLU A 11 12.50 -2.45 10.92
N ILE A 12 13.23 -1.32 10.95
CA ILE A 12 13.02 -0.26 11.94
C ILE A 12 11.57 0.22 11.88
N LYS A 13 11.04 0.50 10.68
CA LYS A 13 9.66 0.95 10.48
C LYS A 13 8.62 -0.07 10.92
N GLN A 14 8.89 -1.37 10.75
CA GLN A 14 8.01 -2.41 11.29
C GLN A 14 8.07 -2.48 12.82
N ARG A 15 9.26 -2.32 13.40
CA ARG A 15 9.46 -2.32 14.86
C ARG A 15 8.89 -1.09 15.56
N THR A 16 8.89 0.06 14.89
CA THR A 16 8.28 1.30 15.39
C THR A 16 6.76 1.35 15.16
N GLY A 17 6.22 0.41 14.37
CA GLY A 17 4.80 0.35 14.03
C GLY A 17 4.39 1.30 12.92
N GLU A 18 5.34 1.99 12.26
CA GLU A 18 5.07 2.79 11.06
C GLU A 18 4.58 1.90 9.90
N PHE A 19 5.20 0.73 9.74
CA PHE A 19 4.76 -0.31 8.81
C PHE A 19 4.11 -1.45 9.58
N LEU A 20 2.86 -1.76 9.24
CA LEU A 20 2.15 -2.92 9.78
C LEU A 20 2.57 -4.22 9.08
N ALA A 21 3.00 -4.11 7.82
CA ALA A 21 3.58 -5.18 7.02
C ALA A 21 4.48 -4.57 5.94
N PHE A 22 5.46 -5.33 5.47
CA PHE A 22 6.39 -4.93 4.41
C PHE A 22 6.78 -6.14 3.56
N ARG A 23 6.94 -5.94 2.25
CA ARG A 23 7.46 -6.96 1.34
C ARG A 23 8.27 -6.32 0.21
N ARG A 24 9.34 -7.01 -0.20
CA ARG A 24 9.99 -6.82 -1.50
C ARG A 24 9.47 -7.82 -2.52
N PHE A 25 9.26 -7.34 -3.73
CA PHE A 25 8.86 -8.15 -4.87
C PHE A 25 10.10 -8.60 -5.66
N PRO A 26 9.98 -9.66 -6.50
CA PRO A 26 11.11 -10.20 -7.25
C PRO A 26 11.83 -9.20 -8.16
N ASP A 27 11.12 -8.16 -8.62
CA ASP A 27 11.67 -7.08 -9.45
C ASP A 27 12.44 -6.01 -8.66
N GLY A 28 12.54 -6.18 -7.34
CA GLY A 28 13.25 -5.29 -6.43
C GLY A 28 12.40 -4.13 -5.88
N ARG A 29 11.16 -3.97 -6.33
CA ARG A 29 10.25 -2.97 -5.78
C ARG A 29 9.75 -3.38 -4.41
N ALA A 30 9.31 -2.39 -3.63
CA ALA A 30 8.84 -2.58 -2.27
C ALA A 30 7.44 -2.01 -2.08
N ALA A 31 6.68 -2.64 -1.18
CA ALA A 31 5.39 -2.16 -0.72
C ALA A 31 5.23 -2.38 0.79
N ALA A 32 4.36 -1.60 1.40
CA ALA A 32 4.08 -1.68 2.83
C ALA A 32 2.60 -1.43 3.14
N VAL A 33 2.15 -1.92 4.29
CA VAL A 33 0.86 -1.58 4.89
C VAL A 33 1.08 -0.52 5.96
N VAL A 34 0.33 0.59 5.90
CA VAL A 34 0.48 1.74 6.80
C VAL A 34 -0.87 2.17 7.36
N GLN A 35 -0.90 2.51 8.66
CA GLN A 35 -2.03 3.22 9.26
C GLN A 35 -1.85 4.74 9.07
N PHE A 36 -2.81 5.36 8.40
CA PHE A 36 -2.97 6.82 8.36
C PHE A 36 -3.95 7.28 9.46
N ALA A 37 -4.16 8.59 9.59
CA ALA A 37 -5.00 9.17 10.64
C ALA A 37 -6.40 8.53 10.74
N PHE A 38 -7.00 8.12 9.62
CA PHE A 38 -8.36 7.58 9.56
C PHE A 38 -8.53 6.35 8.66
N THR A 39 -7.50 5.93 7.94
CA THR A 39 -7.57 4.84 6.96
C THR A 39 -6.37 3.93 7.08
N PHE A 40 -6.51 2.71 6.60
CA PHE A 40 -5.37 1.83 6.33
C PHE A 40 -5.04 1.89 4.85
N ALA A 41 -3.78 1.67 4.49
CA ALA A 41 -3.40 1.70 3.09
C ALA A 41 -2.27 0.74 2.76
N ILE A 42 -2.32 0.23 1.53
CA ILE A 42 -1.16 -0.36 0.87
C ILE A 42 -0.47 0.77 0.11
N ILE A 43 0.81 1.00 0.39
CA ILE A 43 1.68 1.92 -0.36
C ILE A 43 2.66 1.11 -1.20
N ALA A 44 2.90 1.56 -2.44
CA ALA A 44 3.81 0.91 -3.37
C ALA A 44 4.84 1.88 -3.97
N ASP A 45 5.86 1.29 -4.57
CA ASP A 45 7.13 1.88 -4.97
C ASP A 45 7.78 2.63 -3.80
N VAL A 46 7.91 1.93 -2.65
CA VAL A 46 8.43 2.52 -1.41
C VAL A 46 9.93 2.79 -1.53
N THR A 47 10.30 4.03 -1.23
CA THR A 47 11.66 4.58 -1.22
C THR A 47 12.01 5.10 0.17
N ASP A 48 13.25 5.49 0.36
CA ASP A 48 13.74 6.17 1.56
C ASP A 48 13.00 7.49 1.88
N VAL A 49 12.43 8.15 0.88
CA VAL A 49 11.75 9.45 1.02
C VAL A 49 10.24 9.40 0.87
N GLY A 50 9.64 8.26 0.50
CA GLY A 50 8.19 8.16 0.32
C GLY A 50 7.74 6.97 -0.52
N TYR A 51 6.60 7.13 -1.21
CA TYR A 51 5.97 6.12 -2.05
C TYR A 51 5.29 6.81 -3.25
N THR A 52 5.01 6.07 -4.33
CA THR A 52 4.39 6.66 -5.54
C THR A 52 2.92 6.28 -5.73
N ARG A 53 2.47 5.17 -5.15
CA ARG A 53 1.08 4.68 -5.24
C ARG A 53 0.52 4.38 -3.86
N ARG A 54 -0.79 4.57 -3.70
CA ARG A 54 -1.49 4.32 -2.44
C ARG A 54 -2.94 3.94 -2.68
N TRP A 55 -3.32 2.78 -2.14
CA TRP A 55 -4.69 2.27 -2.10
C TRP A 55 -5.20 2.30 -0.68
N CYS A 56 -6.31 3.01 -0.44
CA CYS A 56 -6.93 3.20 0.87
C CYS A 56 -8.05 2.19 1.13
N TYR A 57 -8.12 1.75 2.38
CA TYR A 57 -9.05 0.78 2.94
C TYR A 57 -9.64 1.33 4.23
N SER A 58 -10.86 0.91 4.55
CA SER A 58 -11.56 1.30 5.78
C SER A 58 -11.20 0.38 6.96
N ASP A 59 -10.83 -0.87 6.67
CA ASP A 59 -10.54 -1.89 7.67
C ASP A 59 -9.08 -2.36 7.64
N ARG A 60 -8.49 -2.54 8.83
CA ARG A 60 -7.12 -3.00 8.99
C ARG A 60 -6.92 -4.41 8.46
N MET A 61 -7.83 -5.33 8.79
CA MET A 61 -7.64 -6.72 8.41
C MET A 61 -7.84 -6.94 6.93
N GLN A 62 -8.85 -6.30 6.33
CA GLN A 62 -9.03 -6.29 4.88
C GLN A 62 -7.76 -5.83 4.17
N THR A 63 -7.10 -4.79 4.68
CA THR A 63 -5.84 -4.28 4.10
C THR A 63 -4.72 -5.31 4.16
N LEU A 64 -4.58 -6.00 5.30
CA LEU A 64 -3.54 -7.01 5.48
C LEU A 64 -3.79 -8.24 4.59
N CYS A 65 -5.04 -8.71 4.49
CA CYS A 65 -5.40 -9.80 3.57
C CYS A 65 -5.17 -9.40 2.11
N ALA A 66 -5.62 -8.20 1.70
CA ALA A 66 -5.37 -7.72 0.34
C ALA A 66 -3.87 -7.57 0.02
N PHE A 67 -3.05 -7.24 1.02
CA PHE A 67 -1.59 -7.17 0.87
C PHE A 67 -0.95 -8.55 0.75
N GLU A 68 -1.43 -9.53 1.53
CA GLU A 68 -0.99 -10.92 1.46
C GLU A 68 -1.31 -11.54 0.09
N ASP A 69 -2.54 -11.35 -0.39
CA ASP A 69 -3.06 -11.88 -1.66
C ASP A 69 -2.42 -11.23 -2.91
N TRP A 70 -1.81 -10.05 -2.77
CA TRP A 70 -1.24 -9.32 -3.92
C TRP A 70 0.19 -9.81 -4.26
N ASP A 71 0.32 -10.79 -5.14
CA ASP A 71 1.59 -11.48 -5.43
C ASP A 71 2.40 -10.92 -6.61
N ASP A 72 1.75 -10.34 -7.61
CA ASP A 72 2.35 -10.04 -8.92
C ASP A 72 3.00 -8.65 -9.06
N TYR A 73 2.71 -7.71 -8.17
CA TYR A 73 3.04 -6.27 -8.26
C TYR A 73 2.48 -5.50 -9.48
N GLU A 74 2.42 -6.14 -10.65
CA GLU A 74 1.96 -5.55 -11.91
C GLU A 74 0.49 -5.14 -11.85
N GLY A 75 -0.31 -5.92 -11.12
CA GLY A 75 -1.70 -5.64 -10.84
C GLY A 75 -1.92 -4.52 -9.82
N ARG A 76 -3.12 -4.51 -9.26
CA ARG A 76 -3.47 -3.67 -8.11
C ARG A 76 -3.95 -4.61 -7.02
N PRO A 77 -3.66 -4.32 -5.75
CA PRO A 77 -4.34 -5.04 -4.68
C PRO A 77 -5.84 -4.82 -4.82
N GLU A 78 -6.65 -5.79 -4.39
CA GLU A 78 -8.11 -5.69 -4.46
C GLU A 78 -8.72 -5.10 -3.18
N GLY A 79 -10.00 -4.76 -3.22
CA GLY A 79 -10.79 -4.36 -2.03
C GLY A 79 -10.59 -2.92 -1.53
N TRP A 80 -9.79 -2.10 -2.21
CA TRP A 80 -9.65 -0.68 -1.86
C TRP A 80 -10.86 0.15 -2.29
N HIS A 81 -11.11 1.27 -1.61
CA HIS A 81 -12.18 2.22 -1.96
C HIS A 81 -11.65 3.51 -2.60
N ARG A 82 -10.36 3.83 -2.42
CA ARG A 82 -9.72 4.97 -3.10
C ARG A 82 -8.28 4.67 -3.49
N GLU A 83 -7.92 4.94 -4.74
CA GLU A 83 -6.54 5.08 -5.18
C GLU A 83 -6.20 6.56 -5.26
N VAL A 84 -5.13 6.97 -4.58
CA VAL A 84 -4.90 8.40 -4.30
C VAL A 84 -4.25 9.13 -5.45
N HIS A 85 -3.39 8.47 -6.24
CA HIS A 85 -2.63 9.14 -7.28
C HIS A 85 -3.51 9.50 -8.50
N THR A 86 -4.39 8.58 -8.90
CA THR A 86 -5.36 8.72 -9.99
C THR A 86 -6.67 9.35 -9.52
N GLY A 87 -6.96 9.28 -8.21
CA GLY A 87 -8.23 9.74 -7.62
C GLY A 87 -9.41 8.78 -7.84
N GLN A 88 -9.17 7.61 -8.44
CA GLN A 88 -10.20 6.59 -8.66
C GLN A 88 -10.82 6.13 -7.34
N ARG A 89 -12.14 5.90 -7.36
CA ARG A 89 -12.90 5.43 -6.21
C ARG A 89 -13.77 4.24 -6.56
N ARG A 90 -13.99 3.39 -5.57
CA ARG A 90 -14.91 2.25 -5.66
C ARG A 90 -15.97 2.36 -4.57
N ASP A 91 -17.18 1.88 -4.87
CA ASP A 91 -18.23 1.70 -3.85
C ASP A 91 -17.97 0.44 -3.01
N ASP A 92 -18.85 0.18 -2.04
CA ASP A 92 -18.75 -0.99 -1.15
C ASP A 92 -18.92 -2.33 -1.89
N GLN A 93 -19.43 -2.32 -3.13
CA GLN A 93 -19.56 -3.48 -4.00
C GLN A 93 -18.32 -3.66 -4.90
N GLY A 94 -17.37 -2.73 -4.86
CA GLY A 94 -16.17 -2.71 -5.69
C GLY A 94 -16.37 -2.10 -7.08
N ASN A 95 -17.54 -1.52 -7.37
CA ASN A 95 -17.81 -0.87 -8.65
C ASN A 95 -17.03 0.45 -8.72
N ASP A 96 -16.43 0.73 -9.87
CA ASP A 96 -15.81 2.02 -10.14
C ASP A 96 -16.89 3.12 -10.18
N ILE A 97 -16.76 4.11 -9.29
CA ILE A 97 -17.67 5.26 -9.22
C ILE A 97 -17.03 6.54 -9.75
N GLY A 98 -15.85 6.46 -10.38
CA GLY A 98 -15.17 7.56 -11.06
C GLY A 98 -14.10 8.29 -10.24
N VAL A 99 -13.60 9.37 -10.83
CA VAL A 99 -12.55 10.24 -10.29
C VAL A 99 -13.19 11.57 -9.87
N TRP A 100 -13.06 11.95 -8.60
CA TRP A 100 -13.60 13.21 -8.05
C TRP A 100 -12.67 13.84 -7.00
#